data_AF-A0A2A4WEN5-F1
#
_entry.id   AF-A0A2A4WEN5-F1
#
_cell.length_a   1.000
_cell.length_b   1.000
_cell.length_c   1.000
_cell.angle_alpha   90.00
_cell.angle_beta   90.00
_cell.angle_gamma   90.00
#
_symmetry.space_group_name_H-M   'P 1'
#
loop_
_entity.id
_entity.type
_entity.pdbx_description
1 polymer ?
#
loop_
_entity_poly.entity_id
_entity_poly.type
_entity_poly.pdbx_seq_one_letter_code
_entity_poly.pdbx_strand_id
1 'polypeptide(L)'
;MLAMMHQLASQGESYELHYSARSSGGLAFRDKIARVAGDHAFFYVSEEVAGPRLELAKLLATPQDNVHVYVCGPRGLINGVRDTAALQQWLPSQVHFESFGAQVLVGDKPVELYLARSNRQLTVPADQTILDALLAEGVSVPHQCKRGECGMCSTPVLEGDVDHRDLCLSPEEKVGSMCVCVSRVNNEVLVLDL
;
A
#
# COMPACT_ATOMS: atom_id res chain seq x y z
N MET A 1 -1.70 -13.98 -3.24
CA MET A 1 -1.76 -14.92 -2.08
C MET A 1 -2.43 -16.27 -2.39
N LEU A 2 -3.72 -16.34 -2.75
CA LEU A 2 -4.43 -17.63 -2.92
C LEU A 2 -3.77 -18.59 -3.93
N ALA A 3 -3.29 -18.08 -5.07
CA ALA A 3 -2.60 -18.90 -6.07
C ALA A 3 -1.27 -19.47 -5.55
N MET A 4 -0.48 -18.67 -4.82
CA MET A 4 0.78 -19.11 -4.20
C MET A 4 0.52 -20.21 -3.17
N MET A 5 -0.48 -20.04 -2.31
CA MET A 5 -0.90 -21.08 -1.35
C MET A 5 -1.28 -22.39 -2.06
N HIS A 6 -2.06 -22.33 -3.14
CA HIS A 6 -2.41 -23.52 -3.92
C HIS A 6 -1.18 -24.20 -4.52
N GLN A 7 -0.22 -23.43 -5.04
CA GLN A 7 1.02 -23.96 -5.60
C GLN A 7 1.83 -24.69 -4.53
N LEU A 8 2.08 -24.05 -3.39
CA LEU A 8 2.86 -24.62 -2.28
C LEU A 8 2.18 -25.87 -1.72
N ALA A 9 0.86 -25.83 -1.53
CA ALA A 9 0.08 -27.00 -1.10
C ALA A 9 0.19 -28.17 -2.08
N SER A 10 0.14 -27.90 -3.40
CA SER A 10 0.26 -28.94 -4.42
C SER A 10 1.66 -29.56 -4.49
N GLN A 11 2.68 -28.83 -4.06
CA GLN A 11 4.07 -29.27 -4.01
C GLN A 11 4.44 -29.91 -2.66
N GLY A 12 3.57 -29.82 -1.65
CA GLY A 12 3.87 -30.28 -0.29
C GLY A 12 4.90 -29.42 0.43
N GLU A 13 5.10 -28.18 -0.01
CA GLU A 13 6.05 -27.24 0.58
C GLU A 13 5.49 -26.62 1.88
N SER A 14 6.36 -26.24 2.81
CA SER A 14 5.95 -25.60 4.06
C SER A 14 5.49 -24.16 3.84
N TYR A 15 4.33 -23.80 4.38
CA TYR A 15 3.84 -22.43 4.40
C TYR A 15 2.86 -22.17 5.55
N GLU A 16 2.63 -20.89 5.81
CA GLU A 16 1.53 -20.39 6.64
C GLU A 16 0.80 -19.28 5.88
N LEU A 17 -0.53 -19.25 5.97
CA LEU A 17 -1.37 -18.21 5.40
C LEU A 17 -2.10 -17.46 6.52
N HIS A 18 -1.72 -16.21 6.74
CA HIS A 18 -2.38 -15.31 7.68
C HIS A 18 -3.34 -14.38 6.92
N TYR A 19 -4.65 -14.56 7.09
CA TYR A 19 -5.68 -13.81 6.37
C TYR A 19 -6.56 -13.00 7.31
N SER A 20 -6.40 -11.67 7.24
CA SER A 20 -7.16 -10.72 8.05
C SER A 20 -8.23 -10.01 7.23
N ALA A 21 -9.42 -9.83 7.80
CA ALA A 21 -10.49 -9.02 7.24
C ALA A 21 -11.20 -8.23 8.35
N ARG A 22 -11.98 -7.22 7.95
CA ARG A 22 -12.77 -6.42 8.89
C ARG A 22 -13.89 -7.24 9.53
N SER A 23 -14.72 -7.85 8.70
CA SER A 23 -15.84 -8.71 9.10
C SER A 23 -15.62 -10.14 8.59
N SER A 24 -16.35 -11.10 9.15
CA SER A 24 -16.30 -12.50 8.71
C SER A 24 -16.69 -12.67 7.25
N GLY A 25 -17.68 -11.89 6.77
CA GLY A 25 -18.07 -11.84 5.35
C GLY A 25 -17.00 -11.26 4.42
N GLY A 26 -16.01 -10.53 4.97
CA GLY A 26 -14.86 -10.02 4.21
C GLY A 26 -13.77 -11.07 3.93
N LEU A 27 -13.85 -12.26 4.54
CA LEU A 27 -12.93 -13.37 4.28
C LEU A 27 -13.35 -14.13 3.00
N ALA A 28 -13.12 -13.53 1.85
CA ALA A 28 -13.40 -14.16 0.57
C ALA A 28 -12.67 -15.50 0.44
N PHE A 29 -13.37 -16.53 -0.07
CA PHE A 29 -12.84 -17.88 -0.23
C PHE A 29 -12.44 -18.61 1.06
N ARG A 30 -12.86 -18.15 2.26
CA ARG A 30 -12.51 -18.77 3.56
C ARG A 30 -12.64 -20.29 3.56
N ASP A 31 -13.79 -20.83 3.18
CA ASP A 31 -14.03 -22.28 3.26
C ASP A 31 -13.19 -23.07 2.26
N LYS A 32 -12.90 -22.47 1.09
CA LYS A 32 -11.99 -23.06 0.10
C LYS A 32 -10.55 -23.08 0.61
N ILE A 33 -10.11 -21.98 1.23
CA ILE A 33 -8.79 -21.87 1.86
C ILE A 33 -8.66 -22.89 2.98
N ALA A 34 -9.63 -22.95 3.90
CA ALA A 34 -9.60 -23.89 5.02
C ALA A 34 -9.54 -25.35 4.56
N ARG A 35 -10.24 -25.70 3.46
CA ARG A 35 -10.19 -27.06 2.89
C ARG A 35 -8.82 -27.44 2.33
N VAL A 36 -8.10 -26.48 1.74
CA VAL A 36 -6.83 -26.74 1.05
C VAL A 36 -5.66 -26.62 2.00
N ALA A 37 -5.65 -25.59 2.84
CA ALA A 37 -4.55 -25.28 3.74
C ALA A 37 -4.68 -25.92 5.12
N GLY A 38 -5.88 -26.33 5.54
CA GLY A 38 -6.09 -26.95 6.85
C GLY A 38 -5.50 -26.09 7.98
N ASP A 39 -4.63 -26.70 8.78
CA ASP A 39 -3.98 -26.07 9.94
C ASP A 39 -2.93 -25.00 9.56
N HIS A 40 -2.59 -24.86 8.26
CA HIS A 40 -1.69 -23.83 7.76
C HIS A 40 -2.39 -22.48 7.51
N ALA A 41 -3.72 -22.38 7.68
CA ALA A 41 -4.47 -21.15 7.46
C ALA A 41 -5.00 -20.55 8.78
N PHE A 42 -4.62 -19.31 9.04
CA PHE A 42 -5.01 -18.54 10.22
C PHE A 42 -5.87 -17.35 9.79
N PHE A 43 -7.07 -17.25 10.36
CA PHE A 43 -8.04 -16.21 10.01
C PHE A 43 -8.21 -15.20 11.15
N TYR A 44 -8.28 -13.92 10.81
CA TYR A 44 -8.44 -12.83 11.77
C TYR A 44 -9.58 -11.92 11.33
N VAL A 45 -10.51 -11.62 12.24
CA VAL A 45 -11.66 -10.73 11.98
C VAL A 45 -11.61 -9.57 12.96
N SER A 46 -11.33 -8.36 12.46
CA SER A 46 -11.03 -7.21 13.33
C SER A 46 -12.26 -6.66 14.08
N GLU A 47 -13.47 -6.91 13.60
CA GLU A 47 -14.72 -6.55 14.30
C GLU A 47 -15.06 -7.51 15.45
N GLU A 48 -14.49 -8.72 15.48
CA GLU A 48 -14.70 -9.66 16.58
C GLU A 48 -13.88 -9.24 17.79
N VAL A 49 -14.52 -8.63 18.79
CA VAL A 49 -13.85 -8.03 19.97
C VAL A 49 -12.95 -9.02 20.72
N ALA A 50 -13.40 -10.27 20.87
CA ALA A 50 -12.65 -11.34 21.55
C ALA A 50 -11.98 -12.33 20.57
N GLY A 51 -11.96 -12.02 19.28
CA GLY A 51 -11.35 -12.86 18.25
C GLY A 51 -9.82 -12.71 18.22
N PRO A 52 -9.11 -13.69 17.63
CA PRO A 52 -7.66 -13.59 17.47
C PRO A 52 -7.28 -12.36 16.64
N ARG A 53 -6.09 -11.81 16.89
CA ARG A 53 -5.51 -10.70 16.13
C ARG A 53 -4.20 -11.14 15.49
N LEU A 54 -3.92 -10.56 14.33
CA LEU A 54 -2.65 -10.75 13.66
C LEU A 54 -1.57 -9.95 14.41
N GLU A 55 -0.81 -10.63 15.26
CA GLU A 55 0.27 -10.03 16.04
C GLU A 55 1.60 -10.10 15.26
N LEU A 56 1.85 -9.10 14.41
CA LEU A 56 3.01 -9.07 13.52
C LEU A 56 4.34 -9.26 14.25
N ALA A 57 4.50 -8.64 15.42
CA ALA A 57 5.74 -8.74 16.19
C ALA A 57 6.05 -10.17 16.65
N LYS A 58 5.01 -10.96 16.96
CA LYS A 58 5.14 -12.38 17.30
C LYS A 58 5.36 -13.24 16.06
N LEU A 59 4.59 -12.99 15.01
CA LEU A 59 4.69 -13.74 13.76
C LEU A 59 6.07 -13.61 13.11
N LEU A 60 6.65 -12.41 13.14
CA LEU A 60 7.92 -12.10 12.49
C LEU A 60 9.12 -12.14 13.44
N ALA A 61 8.96 -12.67 14.66
CA ALA A 61 9.95 -12.58 15.74
C ALA A 61 11.29 -13.26 15.43
N THR A 62 11.33 -14.23 14.52
CA THR A 62 12.54 -15.02 14.25
C THR A 62 12.72 -15.18 12.74
N PRO A 63 13.55 -14.33 12.09
CA PRO A 63 13.93 -14.54 10.70
C PRO A 63 14.68 -15.86 10.53
N GLN A 64 14.45 -16.52 9.40
CA GLN A 64 15.12 -17.75 9.01
C GLN A 64 15.58 -17.63 7.56
N ASP A 65 16.79 -18.08 7.24
CA ASP A 65 17.42 -17.85 5.93
C ASP A 65 16.56 -18.30 4.73
N ASN A 66 15.82 -19.40 4.88
CA ASN A 66 14.99 -19.97 3.80
C ASN A 66 13.50 -19.60 3.89
N VAL A 67 13.12 -18.67 4.77
CA VAL A 67 11.74 -18.20 4.89
C VAL A 67 11.59 -16.86 4.19
N HIS A 68 10.50 -16.72 3.44
CA HIS A 68 10.12 -15.49 2.78
C HIS A 68 8.73 -15.06 3.25
N VAL A 69 8.57 -13.76 3.48
CA VAL A 69 7.31 -13.12 3.85
C VAL A 69 6.73 -12.49 2.59
N TYR A 70 5.53 -12.90 2.22
CA TYR A 70 4.75 -12.27 1.16
C TYR A 70 3.53 -11.58 1.78
N VAL A 71 3.36 -10.29 1.55
CA VAL A 71 2.21 -9.53 2.04
C VAL A 71 1.46 -8.85 0.91
N CYS A 72 0.14 -8.96 0.94
CA CYS A 72 -0.75 -8.28 0.02
C CYS A 72 -1.97 -7.80 0.81
N GLY A 73 -2.35 -6.54 0.65
CA GLY A 73 -3.49 -5.99 1.35
C GLY A 73 -3.47 -4.47 1.45
N PRO A 74 -4.24 -3.88 2.39
CA PRO A 74 -4.24 -2.44 2.62
C PRO A 74 -2.83 -1.95 2.99
N ARG A 75 -2.54 -0.69 2.62
CA ARG A 75 -1.21 -0.08 2.84
C ARG A 75 -0.76 -0.12 4.31
N GLY A 76 -1.69 0.06 5.26
CA GLY A 76 -1.38 -0.06 6.69
C GLY A 76 -0.85 -1.45 7.08
N LEU A 77 -1.40 -2.52 6.48
CA LEU A 77 -0.91 -3.89 6.69
C LEU A 77 0.46 -4.10 6.04
N ILE A 78 0.63 -3.66 4.79
CA ILE A 78 1.91 -3.79 4.07
C ILE A 78 3.03 -3.07 4.83
N ASN A 79 2.80 -1.81 5.23
CA ASN A 79 3.77 -1.04 6.01
C ASN A 79 4.03 -1.69 7.36
N GLY A 80 2.98 -2.09 8.09
CA GLY A 80 3.12 -2.78 9.37
C GLY A 80 3.99 -4.04 9.26
N VAL A 81 3.82 -4.85 8.21
CA VAL A 81 4.68 -6.02 7.95
C VAL A 81 6.11 -5.61 7.64
N ARG A 82 6.32 -4.65 6.74
CA ARG A 82 7.66 -4.19 6.34
C ARG A 82 8.44 -3.61 7.52
N ASP A 83 7.81 -2.72 8.28
CA ASP A 83 8.42 -2.04 9.41
C ASP A 83 8.75 -3.05 10.52
N THR A 84 7.82 -3.97 10.81
CA THR A 84 8.07 -5.03 11.81
C THR A 84 9.17 -5.98 11.35
N ALA A 85 9.19 -6.39 10.08
CA ALA A 85 10.22 -7.27 9.54
C ALA A 85 11.61 -6.62 9.60
N ALA A 86 11.70 -5.33 9.27
CA ALA A 86 12.94 -4.56 9.38
C ALA A 86 13.43 -4.47 10.84
N LEU A 87 12.52 -4.19 11.79
CA LEU A 87 12.84 -4.19 13.23
C LEU A 87 13.33 -5.55 13.73
N GLN A 88 12.76 -6.64 13.21
CA GLN A 88 13.14 -8.02 13.52
C GLN A 88 14.31 -8.54 12.66
N GLN A 89 14.99 -7.67 11.91
CA GLN A 89 16.20 -7.97 11.12
C GLN A 89 16.01 -9.00 10.00
N TRP A 90 14.82 -9.07 9.41
CA TRP A 90 14.62 -9.79 8.15
C TRP A 90 15.42 -9.12 7.02
N LEU A 91 15.98 -9.94 6.12
CA LEU A 91 16.66 -9.39 4.95
C LEU A 91 15.62 -8.76 4.01
N PRO A 92 15.91 -7.62 3.36
CA PRO A 92 14.99 -7.01 2.40
C PRO A 92 14.57 -7.96 1.26
N SER A 93 15.46 -8.87 0.84
CA SER A 93 15.18 -9.90 -0.18
C SER A 93 14.20 -11.00 0.29
N GLN A 94 13.93 -11.08 1.59
CA GLN A 94 12.99 -12.04 2.16
C GLN A 94 11.58 -11.46 2.26
N VAL A 95 11.40 -10.14 2.16
CA VAL A 95 10.11 -9.47 2.35
C VAL A 95 9.58 -8.92 1.04
N HIS A 96 8.52 -9.56 0.54
CA HIS A 96 7.88 -9.24 -0.72
C HIS A 96 6.49 -8.67 -0.47
N PHE A 97 6.08 -7.70 -1.26
CA PHE A 97 4.77 -7.10 -1.14
C PHE A 97 4.13 -6.80 -2.49
N GLU A 98 2.80 -6.80 -2.50
CA GLU A 98 1.99 -6.36 -3.63
C GLU A 98 0.92 -5.38 -3.11
N SER A 99 0.88 -4.17 -3.65
CA SER A 99 -0.17 -3.20 -3.40
C SER A 99 -1.12 -3.13 -4.59
N PHE A 100 -2.41 -3.05 -4.31
CA PHE A 100 -3.42 -2.75 -5.34
C PHE A 100 -3.67 -1.23 -5.49
N GLY A 101 -2.81 -0.41 -4.88
CA GLY A 101 -2.81 1.05 -4.98
C GLY A 101 -3.50 1.74 -3.82
N ALA A 102 -3.17 3.02 -3.65
CA ALA A 102 -3.92 3.88 -2.74
C ALA A 102 -5.22 4.28 -3.43
N GLN A 103 -6.34 3.83 -2.88
CA GLN A 103 -7.61 4.48 -3.12
C GLN A 103 -7.59 5.83 -2.38
N VAL A 104 -8.33 6.79 -2.90
CA VAL A 104 -8.73 7.94 -2.10
C VAL A 104 -9.28 7.43 -0.77
N LEU A 105 -8.80 8.01 0.32
CA LEU A 105 -9.18 7.61 1.66
C LEU A 105 -10.42 8.39 2.09
N VAL A 106 -11.29 7.73 2.85
CA VAL A 106 -12.39 8.40 3.54
C VAL A 106 -11.79 9.44 4.50
N GLY A 107 -12.16 10.71 4.31
CA GLY A 107 -11.62 11.84 5.09
C GLY A 107 -10.57 12.67 4.35
N ASP A 108 -10.19 12.30 3.13
CA ASP A 108 -9.40 13.16 2.26
C ASP A 108 -10.12 14.50 2.01
N LYS A 109 -9.35 15.58 1.91
CA LYS A 109 -9.85 16.93 1.65
C LYS A 109 -9.53 17.37 0.22
N PRO A 110 -10.31 18.31 -0.35
CA PRO A 110 -9.93 18.97 -1.60
C PRO A 110 -8.56 19.64 -1.49
N VAL A 111 -7.87 19.74 -2.63
CA VAL A 111 -6.55 20.36 -2.74
C VAL A 111 -6.61 21.46 -3.78
N GLU A 112 -6.23 22.68 -3.41
CA GLU A 112 -5.91 23.79 -4.30
C GLU A 112 -4.50 23.58 -4.86
N LEU A 113 -4.42 23.23 -6.14
CA LEU A 113 -3.20 22.89 -6.82
C LEU A 113 -2.80 24.01 -7.79
N TYR A 114 -1.58 24.53 -7.63
CA TYR A 114 -0.96 25.48 -8.54
C TYR A 114 0.20 24.82 -9.31
N LEU A 115 0.19 25.03 -10.63
CA LEU A 115 1.19 24.50 -11.56
C LEU A 115 2.11 25.65 -11.98
N ALA A 116 3.34 25.65 -11.47
CA ALA A 116 4.21 26.82 -11.52
C ALA A 116 4.72 27.17 -12.93
N ARG A 117 4.97 26.18 -13.80
CA ARG A 117 5.48 26.43 -15.16
C ARG A 117 4.37 26.85 -16.10
N SER A 118 3.18 26.29 -15.92
CA SER A 118 2.02 26.62 -16.74
C SER A 118 1.17 27.78 -16.21
N ASN A 119 1.44 28.26 -14.99
CA ASN A 119 0.68 29.31 -14.30
C ASN A 119 -0.83 28.99 -14.26
N ARG A 120 -1.15 27.74 -13.92
CA ARG A 120 -2.53 27.24 -13.84
C ARG A 120 -2.88 26.90 -12.40
N GLN A 121 -4.14 27.10 -12.04
CA GLN A 121 -4.71 26.65 -10.78
C GLN A 121 -5.88 25.69 -11.06
N LEU A 122 -5.95 24.62 -10.29
CA LEU A 122 -7.07 23.68 -10.29
C LEU A 122 -7.38 23.20 -8.88
N THR A 123 -8.65 22.91 -8.63
CA THR A 123 -9.07 22.26 -7.39
C THR A 123 -9.19 20.76 -7.65
N VAL A 124 -8.45 19.96 -6.90
CA VAL A 124 -8.56 18.49 -6.89
C VAL A 124 -9.58 18.10 -5.83
N PRO A 125 -10.72 17.49 -6.19
CA PRO A 125 -11.70 17.00 -5.22
C PRO A 125 -11.12 16.00 -4.22
N ALA A 126 -11.83 15.85 -3.10
CA ALA A 126 -11.50 14.85 -2.08
C ALA A 126 -11.46 13.44 -2.67
N ASP A 127 -12.44 13.09 -3.51
CA ASP A 127 -12.67 11.79 -4.15
C ASP A 127 -11.84 11.53 -5.41
N GLN A 128 -10.90 12.43 -5.75
CA GLN A 128 -10.05 12.31 -6.93
C GLN A 128 -8.56 12.33 -6.56
N THR A 129 -7.73 11.62 -7.34
CA THR A 129 -6.27 11.70 -7.24
C THR A 129 -5.75 12.96 -7.95
N ILE A 130 -4.59 13.46 -7.52
CA ILE A 130 -3.95 14.60 -8.18
C ILE A 130 -3.61 14.26 -9.64
N LEU A 131 -3.12 13.05 -9.91
CA LEU A 131 -2.85 12.58 -11.27
C LEU A 131 -4.09 12.66 -12.17
N ASP A 132 -5.23 12.13 -11.72
CA ASP A 132 -6.42 12.10 -12.56
C ASP A 132 -6.99 13.50 -12.80
N ALA A 133 -6.88 14.42 -11.82
CA ALA A 133 -7.24 15.83 -12.01
C ALA A 133 -6.32 16.52 -13.04
N LEU A 134 -5.01 16.29 -12.95
CA LEU A 134 -4.03 16.79 -13.93
C LEU A 134 -4.33 16.29 -15.35
N LEU A 135 -4.61 15.00 -15.51
CA LEU A 135 -4.93 14.40 -16.81
C LEU A 135 -6.26 14.92 -17.39
N ALA A 136 -7.27 15.11 -16.55
CA ALA A 136 -8.56 15.70 -16.96
C ALA A 136 -8.39 17.12 -17.50
N GLU A 137 -7.45 17.86 -16.92
CA GLU A 137 -7.04 19.21 -17.31
C GLU A 137 -6.01 19.24 -18.46
N GLY A 138 -5.73 18.09 -19.09
CA GLY A 138 -4.82 17.96 -20.23
C GLY A 138 -3.34 18.11 -19.89
N VAL A 139 -2.97 18.06 -18.60
CA VAL A 139 -1.57 18.12 -18.15
C VAL A 139 -0.94 16.74 -18.30
N SER A 140 0.12 16.64 -19.11
CA SER A 140 0.83 15.39 -19.34
C SER A 140 1.77 15.08 -18.19
N VAL A 141 1.46 14.03 -17.42
CA VAL A 141 2.34 13.48 -16.39
C VAL A 141 2.68 12.03 -16.74
N PRO A 142 3.97 11.61 -16.78
CA PRO A 142 4.33 10.22 -16.99
C PRO A 142 3.70 9.32 -15.91
N HIS A 143 3.04 8.23 -16.30
CA HIS A 143 2.41 7.31 -15.33
C HIS A 143 2.23 5.91 -15.92
N GLN A 144 2.23 4.90 -15.04
CA GLN A 144 1.99 3.51 -15.44
C GLN A 144 1.15 2.75 -14.42
N CYS A 145 1.67 2.49 -13.21
CA CYS A 145 0.98 1.60 -12.26
C CYS A 145 -0.28 2.23 -11.63
N LYS A 146 -0.31 3.55 -11.44
CA LYS A 146 -1.31 4.29 -10.63
C LYS A 146 -1.52 3.74 -9.20
N ARG A 147 -0.47 3.16 -8.63
CA ARG A 147 -0.50 2.48 -7.31
C ARG A 147 0.58 2.98 -6.34
N GLY A 148 1.42 3.93 -6.75
CA GLY A 148 2.52 4.44 -5.94
C GLY A 148 3.72 3.49 -5.82
N GLU A 149 3.90 2.59 -6.80
CA GLU A 149 4.94 1.53 -6.75
C GLU A 149 6.05 1.73 -7.78
N CYS A 150 5.77 2.33 -8.94
CA CYS A 150 6.75 2.44 -10.03
C CYS A 150 7.53 3.76 -10.07
N GLY A 151 7.16 4.77 -9.27
CA GLY A 151 7.80 6.09 -9.26
C GLY A 151 7.63 6.96 -10.52
N MET A 152 7.10 6.42 -11.63
CA MET A 152 6.98 7.14 -12.91
C MET A 152 6.24 8.48 -12.83
N CYS A 153 5.23 8.60 -11.96
CA CYS A 153 4.50 9.86 -11.75
C CYS A 153 5.11 10.75 -10.65
N SER A 154 6.38 10.56 -10.31
CA SER A 154 7.08 11.44 -9.38
C SER A 154 7.16 12.84 -9.98
N THR A 155 6.65 13.81 -9.24
CA THR A 155 6.57 15.21 -9.66
C THR A 155 7.23 16.09 -8.61
N PRO A 156 8.11 17.03 -8.99
CA PRO A 156 8.74 17.93 -8.03
C PRO A 156 7.70 18.84 -7.35
N VAL A 157 7.87 19.01 -6.04
CA VAL A 157 7.02 19.84 -5.18
C VAL A 157 7.80 21.10 -4.82
N LEU A 158 7.22 22.26 -5.09
CA LEU A 158 7.81 23.56 -4.76
C LEU A 158 7.29 24.10 -3.41
N GLU A 159 6.04 23.78 -3.07
CA GLU A 159 5.40 24.19 -1.82
C GLU A 159 4.28 23.20 -1.46
N GLY A 160 4.12 22.88 -0.17
CA GLY A 160 3.05 22.02 0.35
C GLY A 160 3.57 20.99 1.36
N ASP A 161 2.71 20.60 2.30
CA ASP A 161 3.00 19.52 3.24
C ASP A 161 2.44 18.19 2.71
N VAL A 162 3.29 17.39 2.08
CA VAL A 162 2.90 16.18 1.34
C VAL A 162 2.60 15.03 2.29
N ASP A 163 1.38 14.50 2.19
CA ASP A 163 1.03 13.19 2.72
C ASP A 163 1.49 12.12 1.73
N HIS A 164 2.70 11.61 1.94
CA HIS A 164 3.31 10.60 1.09
C HIS A 164 2.58 9.26 1.18
N ARG A 165 1.98 8.85 0.05
CA ARG A 165 1.25 7.58 -0.04
C ARG A 165 1.90 6.50 -0.87
N ASP A 166 3.02 6.83 -1.49
CA ASP A 166 3.82 5.92 -2.29
C ASP A 166 4.72 4.99 -1.44
N LEU A 167 5.10 3.89 -2.07
CA LEU A 167 6.03 2.88 -1.54
C LEU A 167 7.38 2.90 -2.26
N CYS A 168 7.51 3.72 -3.30
CA CYS A 168 8.66 3.72 -4.21
C CYS A 168 9.68 4.82 -3.95
N LEU A 169 9.28 5.98 -3.38
CA LEU A 169 10.25 7.05 -3.11
C LEU A 169 11.01 6.76 -1.82
N SER A 170 12.33 6.91 -1.89
CA SER A 170 13.22 6.94 -0.73
C SER A 170 12.96 8.18 0.15
N PRO A 171 13.41 8.18 1.42
CA PRO A 171 13.27 9.35 2.29
C PRO A 171 13.87 10.63 1.69
N GLU A 172 14.96 10.51 0.94
CA GLU A 172 15.65 11.63 0.29
C GLU A 172 14.81 12.21 -0.87
N GLU A 173 14.22 11.34 -1.70
CA GLU A 173 13.35 11.76 -2.81
C GLU A 173 12.05 12.42 -2.32
N LYS A 174 11.52 11.94 -1.17
CA LYS A 174 10.30 12.50 -0.57
C LYS A 174 10.44 13.96 -0.13
N VAL A 175 11.66 14.45 0.09
CA VAL A 175 11.90 15.85 0.49
C VAL A 175 11.50 16.85 -0.61
N GLY A 176 11.59 16.47 -1.89
CA GLY A 176 11.38 17.40 -3.01
C GLY A 176 10.41 16.93 -4.08
N SER A 177 9.79 15.76 -3.92
CA SER A 177 8.92 15.19 -4.94
C SER A 177 7.81 14.35 -4.36
N MET A 178 6.72 14.19 -5.12
CA MET A 178 5.59 13.34 -4.73
C MET A 178 5.11 12.48 -5.89
N CYS A 179 4.61 11.28 -5.58
CA CYS A 179 3.87 10.49 -6.56
C CYS A 179 2.42 10.96 -6.65
N VAL A 180 2.09 11.78 -7.66
CA VAL A 180 0.76 12.40 -7.81
C VAL A 180 -0.39 11.39 -8.01
N CYS A 181 -0.09 10.13 -8.32
CA CYS A 181 -1.12 9.10 -8.46
C CYS A 181 -1.71 8.61 -7.13
N VAL A 182 -1.02 8.84 -6.00
CA VAL A 182 -1.44 8.34 -4.69
C VAL A 182 -1.30 9.36 -3.58
N SER A 183 -0.26 10.20 -3.61
CA SER A 183 0.04 11.12 -2.51
C SER A 183 -0.95 12.29 -2.47
N ARG A 184 -1.15 12.86 -1.28
CA ARG A 184 -2.00 14.04 -1.04
C ARG A 184 -1.20 15.10 -0.30
N VAL A 185 -1.90 16.07 0.28
CA VAL A 185 -1.33 17.10 1.16
C VAL A 185 -2.15 17.21 2.44
N ASN A 186 -1.49 17.53 3.55
CA ASN A 186 -2.13 17.81 4.83
C ASN A 186 -2.74 19.23 4.86
N ASN A 187 -2.18 20.14 4.07
CA ASN A 187 -2.65 21.50 3.86
C ASN A 187 -3.52 21.59 2.61
N GLU A 188 -4.29 22.67 2.45
CA GLU A 188 -5.16 22.84 1.28
C GLU A 188 -4.41 23.28 0.03
N VAL A 189 -3.19 23.84 0.13
CA VAL A 189 -2.44 24.36 -1.03
C VAL A 189 -1.23 23.49 -1.35
N LEU A 190 -1.05 23.19 -2.64
CA LEU A 190 0.07 22.46 -3.21
C LEU A 190 0.59 23.19 -4.45
N VAL A 191 1.91 23.35 -4.57
CA VAL A 191 2.57 23.88 -5.77
C VAL A 191 3.47 22.82 -6.38
N LEU A 192 3.23 22.47 -7.65
CA LEU A 192 4.03 21.53 -8.43
C LEU A 192 4.85 22.26 -9.51
N ASP A 193 6.02 21.73 -9.82
CA ASP A 193 6.88 22.21 -10.91
C ASP A 193 6.41 21.70 -12.29
N LEU A 194 5.16 22.02 -12.64
CA LEU A 194 4.45 21.62 -13.88
C LEU A 194 3.87 22.80 -14.66
#